data_AF-B8LBH8-F1
#
_entry.id   AF-B8LBH8-F1
#
_cell.length_a   1.000
_cell.length_b   1.000
_cell.length_c   1.000
_cell.angle_alpha   90.00
_cell.angle_beta   90.00
_cell.angle_gamma   90.00
#
_symmetry.space_group_name_H-M   'P 1'
#
loop_
_entity.id
_entity.type
_entity.pdbx_description
1 polymer ?
#
loop_
_entity_poly.entity_id
_entity_poly.type
_entity_poly.pdbx_seq_one_letter_code
_entity_poly.pdbx_strand_id
1 'polypeptide(L)'
;GERGEAYVIAQFSLLLFIAIGDVPFIGDAITTFLGPSMILLGLFIVYKSASDLKNNLSPYPVPSEKGALIDSGIYGLMRHPMYTGVLIGMAGLSLVTDSVLRMLLTVVLYFVLDVKSDYEETLLVESYGKEYQDYKVKVANKFFPAELKDVLTS
;
A
#
# COMPACT_ATOMS: atom_id res chain seq x y z
N GLY A 1 -30.44 16.80 28.79
CA GLY A 1 -30.99 18.04 29.35
C GLY A 1 -31.86 18.71 28.31
N GLU A 2 -33.04 19.17 28.70
CA GLU A 2 -34.06 19.81 27.84
C GLU A 2 -33.61 21.14 27.19
N ARG A 3 -32.34 21.55 27.37
CA ARG A 3 -31.78 22.83 26.89
C ARG A 3 -30.61 22.69 25.91
N GLY A 4 -30.33 21.48 25.42
CA GLY A 4 -29.22 21.25 24.47
C GLY A 4 -27.83 21.22 25.11
N GLU A 5 -27.75 21.06 26.44
CA GLU A 5 -26.51 20.92 27.21
C GLU A 5 -25.58 19.82 26.66
N ALA A 6 -26.15 18.76 26.08
CA ALA A 6 -25.39 17.70 25.43
C ALA A 6 -24.58 18.20 24.22
N TYR A 7 -25.12 19.14 23.42
CA TYR A 7 -24.41 19.73 22.30
C TYR A 7 -23.26 20.63 22.77
N VAL A 8 -23.48 21.37 23.86
CA VAL A 8 -22.46 22.24 24.47
C VAL A 8 -21.31 21.40 25.04
N ILE A 9 -21.64 20.32 25.77
CA ILE A 9 -20.64 19.40 26.30
C ILE A 9 -19.84 18.75 25.16
N ALA A 10 -20.51 18.24 24.11
CA ALA A 10 -19.85 17.67 22.95
C ALA A 10 -18.93 18.68 22.24
N GLN A 11 -19.37 19.93 22.06
CA GLN A 11 -18.58 20.99 21.45
C GLN A 11 -17.33 21.32 22.26
N PHE A 12 -17.46 21.53 23.58
CA PHE A 12 -16.30 21.85 24.41
C PHE A 12 -15.33 20.67 24.58
N SER A 13 -15.83 19.43 24.60
CA SER A 13 -14.99 18.23 24.55
C SER A 13 -14.20 18.14 23.24
N LEU A 14 -14.84 18.40 22.08
CA LEU A 14 -14.15 18.44 20.79
C LEU A 14 -13.09 19.54 20.73
N LEU A 15 -13.42 20.76 21.19
CA LEU A 15 -12.46 21.86 21.26
C LEU A 15 -11.27 21.54 22.18
N LEU A 16 -11.52 20.84 23.29
CA LEU A 16 -10.47 20.40 24.20
C LEU A 16 -9.54 19.37 23.55
N PHE A 17 -10.08 18.37 22.86
CA PHE A 17 -9.25 17.40 22.12
C PHE A 17 -8.44 18.05 21.00
N ILE A 18 -9.04 19.01 20.28
CA ILE A 18 -8.33 19.79 19.26
C ILE A 18 -7.21 20.65 19.90
N ALA A 19 -7.47 21.27 21.05
CA ALA A 19 -6.51 22.14 21.74
C ALA A 19 -5.33 21.35 22.35
N ILE A 20 -5.59 20.14 22.86
CA ILE A 20 -4.55 19.24 23.36
C ILE A 20 -3.77 18.62 22.18
N GLY A 21 -4.38 18.53 21.00
CA GLY A 21 -3.80 17.89 19.83
C GLY A 21 -3.79 16.35 19.92
N ASP A 22 -4.47 15.79 20.91
CA ASP A 22 -4.52 14.37 21.20
C ASP A 22 -5.93 13.97 21.64
N VAL A 23 -6.36 12.80 21.20
CA VAL A 23 -7.58 12.15 21.68
C VAL A 23 -7.12 10.94 22.50
N PRO A 24 -7.09 11.04 23.84
CA PRO A 24 -6.69 9.92 24.68
C PRO A 24 -7.59 8.73 24.34
N PHE A 25 -6.96 7.58 24.04
CA PHE A 25 -7.49 6.31 23.48
C PHE A 25 -7.47 6.11 21.96
N ILE A 26 -7.64 7.13 21.11
CA ILE A 26 -7.69 6.91 19.65
C ILE A 26 -6.30 6.96 19.03
N GLY A 27 -5.48 7.95 19.41
CA GLY A 27 -4.09 8.06 18.96
C GLY A 27 -3.28 6.80 19.33
N ASP A 28 -3.33 6.42 20.60
CA ASP A 28 -2.64 5.25 21.13
C ASP A 28 -3.09 3.92 20.50
N ALA A 29 -4.38 3.74 20.20
CA ALA A 29 -4.86 2.50 19.58
C ALA A 29 -4.40 2.37 18.12
N ILE A 30 -4.40 3.47 17.36
CA ILE A 30 -3.92 3.51 15.98
C ILE A 30 -2.41 3.24 15.93
N THR A 31 -1.62 3.92 16.76
CA THR A 31 -0.16 3.72 16.79
C THR A 31 0.25 2.36 17.35
N THR A 32 -0.50 1.82 18.32
CA THR A 32 -0.17 0.53 18.97
C THR A 32 -0.55 -0.68 18.10
N PHE A 33 -1.69 -0.64 17.41
CA PHE A 33 -2.19 -1.80 16.67
C PHE A 33 -2.14 -1.63 15.16
N LEU A 34 -2.63 -0.50 14.63
CA LEU A 34 -2.72 -0.31 13.18
C LEU A 34 -1.33 -0.19 12.54
N GLY A 35 -0.46 0.66 13.10
CA GLY A 35 0.90 0.87 12.59
C GLY A 35 1.72 -0.43 12.47
N PRO A 36 1.90 -1.20 13.56
CA PRO A 36 2.64 -2.46 13.52
C PRO A 36 1.98 -3.51 12.62
N SER A 37 0.65 -3.57 12.60
CA SER A 37 -0.09 -4.49 11.73
C SER A 37 0.12 -4.18 10.26
N MET A 38 0.18 -2.89 9.87
CA MET A 38 0.55 -2.47 8.52
C MET A 38 2.00 -2.85 8.18
N ILE A 39 2.94 -2.67 9.11
CA ILE A 39 4.34 -3.09 8.89
C ILE A 39 4.42 -4.60 8.65
N LEU A 40 3.77 -5.41 9.49
CA LEU A 40 3.76 -6.86 9.36
C LEU A 40 3.08 -7.31 8.06
N LEU A 41 1.96 -6.68 7.70
CA LEU A 41 1.28 -6.95 6.43
C LEU A 41 2.15 -6.60 5.22
N GLY A 42 2.81 -5.43 5.25
CA GLY A 42 3.73 -5.00 4.20
C GLY A 42 4.89 -5.98 4.03
N LEU A 43 5.52 -6.39 5.14
CA LEU A 43 6.59 -7.40 5.14
C LEU A 43 6.09 -8.76 4.60
N PHE A 44 4.89 -9.19 4.99
CA PHE A 44 4.30 -10.42 4.50
C PHE A 44 4.05 -10.38 2.99
N ILE A 45 3.53 -9.25 2.47
CA ILE A 45 3.31 -9.05 1.03
C ILE A 45 4.64 -9.06 0.26
N VAL A 46 5.68 -8.39 0.77
CA VAL A 46 7.03 -8.40 0.16
C VAL A 46 7.59 -9.81 0.16
N TYR A 47 7.50 -10.53 1.28
CA TYR A 47 7.95 -11.91 1.40
C TYR A 47 7.22 -12.83 0.40
N LYS A 48 5.90 -12.72 0.31
CA LYS A 48 5.08 -13.48 -0.65
C LYS A 48 5.46 -13.15 -2.09
N SER A 49 5.62 -11.87 -2.42
CA SER A 49 6.03 -11.43 -3.76
C SER A 49 7.39 -12.00 -4.14
N ALA A 50 8.36 -11.96 -3.23
CA ALA A 50 9.69 -12.54 -3.45
C ALA A 50 9.64 -14.08 -3.57
N SER A 51 8.79 -14.74 -2.79
CA SER A 51 8.60 -16.20 -2.83
C SER A 51 7.91 -16.68 -4.10
N ASP A 52 6.98 -15.88 -4.64
CA ASP A 52 6.32 -16.17 -5.92
C ASP A 52 7.31 -15.92 -7.08
N LEU A 53 8.16 -14.89 -7.00
CA LEU A 53 9.19 -14.60 -7.99
C LEU A 53 10.35 -15.61 -8.01
N LYS A 54 10.80 -16.13 -6.85
CA LYS A 54 11.93 -17.10 -6.69
C LYS A 54 13.10 -16.88 -7.66
N ASN A 55 13.14 -17.61 -8.77
CA ASN A 55 14.23 -17.63 -9.75
C ASN A 55 14.19 -16.46 -10.75
N ASN A 56 13.09 -15.70 -10.77
CA ASN A 56 12.89 -14.50 -11.58
C ASN A 56 13.11 -13.22 -10.76
N LEU A 57 13.51 -13.34 -9.48
CA LEU A 57 13.78 -12.19 -8.63
C LEU A 57 15.09 -11.52 -9.07
N SER A 58 14.98 -10.45 -9.84
CA SER A 58 16.09 -9.56 -10.18
C SER A 58 15.96 -8.27 -9.37
N PRO A 59 17.03 -7.77 -8.71
CA PRO A 59 17.06 -6.42 -8.16
C PRO A 59 16.99 -5.33 -9.25
N TYR A 60 17.21 -5.72 -10.51
CA TYR A 60 17.21 -4.85 -11.66
C TYR A 60 15.92 -5.03 -12.48
N PRO A 61 15.44 -3.98 -13.17
CA PRO A 61 14.25 -4.01 -14.04
C PRO A 61 14.32 -5.03 -15.19
N VAL A 62 15.49 -5.62 -15.45
CA VAL A 62 15.72 -6.55 -16.55
C VAL A 62 15.37 -7.96 -16.08
N PRO A 63 14.42 -8.65 -16.73
CA PRO A 63 14.13 -10.05 -16.44
C PRO A 63 15.38 -10.91 -16.61
N SER A 64 15.50 -11.99 -15.84
CA SER A 64 16.51 -13.00 -16.17
C SER A 64 16.18 -13.53 -17.57
N GLU A 65 17.18 -13.65 -18.46
CA GLU A 65 17.03 -13.96 -19.89
C GLU A 65 16.24 -15.26 -20.23
N LYS A 66 15.72 -16.00 -19.23
CA LYS A 66 15.06 -17.30 -19.37
C LYS A 66 13.86 -17.53 -18.43
N GLY A 67 13.44 -16.53 -17.66
CA GLY A 67 12.32 -16.68 -16.71
C GLY A 67 10.95 -16.56 -17.37
N ALA A 68 10.02 -17.50 -17.16
CA ALA A 68 8.63 -17.37 -17.63
C ALA A 68 7.88 -16.24 -16.88
N LEU A 69 6.89 -15.62 -17.52
CA LEU A 69 6.05 -14.61 -16.86
C LEU A 69 5.29 -15.25 -15.69
N ILE A 70 5.25 -14.56 -14.55
CA ILE A 70 4.52 -15.00 -13.37
C ILE A 70 3.26 -14.16 -13.23
N ASP A 71 2.11 -14.77 -13.46
CA ASP A 71 0.78 -14.12 -13.45
C ASP A 71 -0.20 -14.76 -12.45
N SER A 72 0.32 -15.60 -11.54
CA SER A 72 -0.44 -16.34 -10.54
C SER A 72 -0.05 -15.95 -9.11
N GLY A 73 -0.79 -16.45 -8.12
CA GLY A 73 -0.56 -16.07 -6.73
C GLY A 73 -0.84 -14.59 -6.49
N ILE A 74 0.08 -13.88 -5.82
CA ILE A 74 -0.11 -12.46 -5.51
C ILE A 74 0.00 -11.56 -6.75
N TYR A 75 0.73 -12.00 -7.78
CA TYR A 75 0.81 -11.32 -9.08
C TYR A 75 -0.48 -11.43 -9.90
N GLY A 76 -1.33 -12.43 -9.61
CA GLY A 76 -2.66 -12.53 -10.20
C GLY A 76 -3.65 -11.46 -9.69
N LEU A 77 -3.37 -10.84 -8.54
CA LEU A 77 -4.24 -9.84 -7.92
C LEU A 77 -3.86 -8.41 -8.31
N MET A 78 -2.57 -8.15 -8.47
CA MET A 78 -2.00 -6.85 -8.84
C MET A 78 -0.63 -7.04 -9.49
N ARG A 79 -0.22 -6.11 -10.35
CA ARG A 79 1.02 -6.29 -11.13
C ARG A 79 2.30 -6.04 -10.33
N HIS A 80 2.26 -5.18 -9.32
CA HIS A 80 3.42 -4.76 -8.53
C HIS A 80 3.23 -4.96 -7.02
N PRO A 81 2.98 -6.20 -6.55
CA PRO A 81 2.67 -6.49 -5.15
C PRO A 81 3.82 -6.17 -4.20
N MET A 82 5.07 -6.28 -4.66
CA MET A 82 6.23 -5.88 -3.87
C MET A 82 6.21 -4.38 -3.53
N TYR A 83 5.83 -3.52 -4.48
CA TYR A 83 5.72 -2.07 -4.26
C TYR A 83 4.58 -1.75 -3.30
N THR A 84 3.46 -2.45 -3.43
CA THR A 84 2.36 -2.37 -2.48
C THR A 84 2.80 -2.72 -1.07
N GLY A 85 3.54 -3.81 -0.88
CA GLY A 85 4.07 -4.21 0.42
C GLY A 85 5.02 -3.16 1.02
N VAL A 86 5.90 -2.57 0.21
CA VAL A 86 6.78 -1.46 0.62
C VAL A 86 5.97 -0.25 1.06
N LEU A 87 4.98 0.18 0.28
CA LEU A 87 4.15 1.35 0.59
C LEU A 87 3.33 1.16 1.87
N ILE A 88 2.71 -0.02 2.05
CA ILE A 88 1.97 -0.35 3.27
C ILE A 88 2.92 -0.35 4.48
N GLY A 89 4.11 -0.92 4.35
CA GLY A 89 5.12 -0.93 5.41
C GLY A 89 5.59 0.47 5.80
N MET A 90 5.86 1.34 4.82
CA MET A 90 6.28 2.73 5.07
C MET A 90 5.15 3.57 5.67
N ALA A 91 3.90 3.37 5.23
CA ALA A 91 2.74 4.00 5.84
C ALA A 91 2.57 3.55 7.30
N GLY A 92 2.71 2.25 7.59
CA GLY A 92 2.70 1.72 8.95
C GLY A 92 3.81 2.30 9.83
N LEU A 93 5.03 2.42 9.30
CA LEU A 93 6.16 3.06 10.00
C LEU A 93 5.88 4.54 10.30
N SER A 94 5.24 5.25 9.37
CA SER A 94 4.84 6.64 9.55
C SER A 94 3.87 6.80 10.72
N LEU A 95 2.92 5.85 10.88
CA LEU A 95 1.98 5.81 11.99
C LEU A 95 2.66 5.46 13.33
N VAL A 96 3.50 4.41 13.36
CA VAL A 96 4.20 3.99 14.60
C VAL A 96 5.06 5.12 15.17
N THR A 97 5.59 5.97 14.31
CA THR A 97 6.48 7.07 14.70
C THR A 97 5.81 8.44 14.73
N ASP A 98 4.49 8.46 14.56
CA ASP A 98 3.66 9.66 14.56
C ASP A 98 4.27 10.81 13.75
N SER A 99 4.72 10.49 12.52
CA SER A 99 5.52 11.40 11.72
C SER A 99 4.84 11.76 10.41
N VAL A 100 4.27 12.96 10.38
CA VAL A 100 3.68 13.57 9.18
C VAL A 100 4.71 13.64 8.04
N LEU A 101 5.98 13.96 8.36
CA LEU A 101 7.04 13.99 7.36
C LEU A 101 7.26 12.62 6.71
N ARG A 102 7.27 11.53 7.49
CA ARG A 102 7.40 10.17 6.94
C ARG A 102 6.18 9.78 6.10
N MET A 103 4.99 10.22 6.49
CA MET A 103 3.79 10.03 5.68
C MET A 103 3.90 10.76 4.34
N LEU A 104 4.34 12.02 4.34
CA LEU A 104 4.59 12.78 3.10
C LEU A 104 5.65 12.11 2.21
N LEU A 105 6.74 11.63 2.80
CA LEU A 105 7.76 10.88 2.05
C LEU A 105 7.22 9.56 1.50
N THR A 106 6.30 8.90 2.20
CA THR A 106 5.61 7.70 1.70
C THR A 106 4.72 8.02 0.49
N VAL A 107 4.03 9.16 0.51
CA VAL A 107 3.25 9.64 -0.65
C VAL A 107 4.17 9.98 -1.82
N VAL A 108 5.29 10.65 -1.59
CA VAL A 108 6.30 10.89 -2.64
C VAL A 108 6.84 9.58 -3.19
N LEU A 109 7.13 8.61 -2.32
CA LEU A 109 7.58 7.27 -2.71
C LEU A 109 6.55 6.57 -3.60
N TYR A 110 5.25 6.72 -3.33
CA TYR A 110 4.19 6.19 -4.21
C TYR A 110 4.34 6.69 -5.65
N PHE A 111 4.50 7.99 -5.85
CA PHE A 111 4.67 8.55 -7.21
C PHE A 111 5.96 8.07 -7.87
N VAL A 112 7.06 7.96 -7.11
CA VAL A 112 8.32 7.42 -7.63
C VAL A 112 8.13 5.97 -8.09
N LEU A 113 7.45 5.14 -7.29
CA LEU A 113 7.17 3.75 -7.63
C LEU A 113 6.18 3.62 -8.78
N ASP A 114 5.22 4.52 -8.92
CA ASP A 114 4.29 4.55 -10.06
C ASP A 114 5.04 4.79 -11.37
N VAL A 115 5.89 5.81 -11.43
CA VAL A 115 6.74 6.08 -12.60
C VAL A 115 7.71 4.93 -12.86
N LYS A 116 8.34 4.39 -11.81
CA LYS A 116 9.25 3.24 -11.92
C LYS A 116 8.52 2.01 -12.47
N SER A 117 7.28 1.78 -12.05
CA SER A 117 6.46 0.67 -12.50
C SER A 117 6.15 0.76 -13.99
N ASP A 118 5.88 1.95 -14.53
CA ASP A 118 5.65 2.12 -15.97
C ASP A 118 6.89 1.82 -16.82
N TYR A 119 8.06 2.20 -16.33
CA TYR A 119 9.33 1.85 -16.95
C TYR A 119 9.56 0.33 -16.94
N GLU A 120 9.33 -0.33 -15.80
CA GLU A 120 9.43 -1.79 -15.68
C GLU A 120 8.41 -2.50 -16.58
N GLU A 121 7.17 -2.02 -16.66
CA GLU A 121 6.17 -2.57 -17.57
C GLU A 121 6.59 -2.46 -19.04
N THR A 122 7.29 -1.40 -19.43
CA THR A 122 7.81 -1.24 -20.80
C THR A 122 8.84 -2.32 -21.12
N LEU A 123 9.80 -2.55 -20.21
CA LEU A 123 10.81 -3.60 -20.36
C LEU A 123 10.22 -5.00 -20.34
N LEU A 124 9.16 -5.22 -19.55
CA LEU A 124 8.43 -6.48 -19.50
C LEU A 124 7.67 -6.73 -20.81
N VAL A 125 7.08 -5.70 -21.43
CA VAL A 125 6.50 -5.82 -22.79
C VAL A 125 7.59 -6.14 -23.81
N GLU A 126 8.75 -5.52 -23.75
CA GLU A 126 9.87 -5.82 -24.66
C GLU A 126 10.37 -7.26 -24.52
N SER A 127 10.36 -7.80 -23.29
CA SER A 127 10.88 -9.14 -22.99
C SER A 127 9.86 -10.26 -23.26
N TYR A 128 8.59 -10.05 -22.91
CA TYR A 128 7.53 -11.08 -22.95
C TYR A 128 6.50 -10.85 -24.06
N GLY A 129 6.53 -9.69 -24.73
CA GLY A 129 5.66 -9.37 -25.85
C GLY A 129 4.17 -9.48 -25.50
N LYS A 130 3.45 -10.30 -26.29
CA LYS A 130 2.00 -10.48 -26.16
C LYS A 130 1.59 -11.08 -24.82
N GLU A 131 2.40 -11.95 -24.22
CA GLU A 131 2.09 -12.60 -22.94
C GLU A 131 1.91 -11.57 -21.83
N TYR A 132 2.77 -10.55 -21.77
CA TYR A 132 2.64 -9.46 -20.79
C TYR A 132 1.47 -8.52 -21.09
N GLN A 133 1.17 -8.28 -22.37
CA GLN A 133 0.01 -7.48 -22.77
C GLN A 133 -1.29 -8.16 -22.33
N ASP A 134 -1.42 -9.47 -22.56
CA ASP A 134 -2.57 -10.27 -22.13
C ASP A 134 -2.68 -10.25 -20.58
N TYR A 135 -1.54 -10.34 -19.87
CA TYR A 135 -1.49 -10.21 -18.42
C TYR A 135 -1.95 -8.83 -17.93
N LYS A 136 -1.56 -7.73 -18.57
CA LYS A 136 -2.02 -6.37 -18.22
C LYS A 136 -3.53 -6.20 -18.36
N VAL A 137 -4.14 -6.89 -19.33
CA VAL A 137 -5.60 -6.91 -19.50
C VAL A 137 -6.27 -7.74 -18.40
N LYS A 138 -5.71 -8.92 -18.08
CA LYS A 138 -6.20 -9.80 -17.01
C LYS A 138 -6.11 -9.14 -15.63
N VAL A 139 -5.00 -8.46 -15.34
CA VAL A 139 -4.72 -7.83 -14.04
C VAL A 139 -4.59 -6.33 -14.26
N ALA A 140 -5.71 -5.61 -14.22
CA ALA A 140 -5.78 -4.19 -14.60
C ALA A 140 -5.10 -3.23 -13.60
N ASN A 141 -4.94 -3.62 -12.34
CA ASN A 141 -4.38 -2.76 -11.30
C ASN A 141 -2.88 -2.96 -11.08
N LYS A 142 -2.17 -1.84 -10.90
CA LYS A 142 -0.74 -1.85 -10.54
C LYS A 142 -0.51 -2.27 -9.09
N PHE A 143 -1.17 -1.59 -8.15
CA PHE A 143 -0.84 -1.64 -6.71
C PHE A 143 -1.93 -2.15 -5.79
N PHE A 144 -3.17 -2.24 -6.26
CA PHE A 144 -4.31 -2.63 -5.40
C PHE A 144 -5.00 -3.87 -5.98
N PRO A 145 -5.47 -4.80 -5.14
CA PRO A 145 -6.24 -5.94 -5.63
C PRO A 145 -7.48 -5.46 -6.39
N ALA A 146 -7.84 -6.15 -7.47
CA ALA A 146 -9.05 -5.84 -8.23
C ALA A 146 -10.31 -5.93 -7.36
N GLU A 147 -10.37 -6.91 -6.48
CA GLU A 147 -11.51 -7.20 -5.60
C GLU A 147 -11.75 -6.07 -4.58
N LEU A 148 -10.71 -5.31 -4.22
CA LEU A 148 -10.84 -4.20 -3.28
C LEU A 148 -11.47 -2.96 -3.94
N LYS A 149 -11.29 -2.79 -5.25
CA LYS A 149 -11.94 -1.70 -5.99
C LYS A 149 -13.45 -1.89 -6.04
N ASP A 150 -13.92 -3.10 -6.33
CA ASP A 150 -15.34 -3.38 -6.45
C ASP A 150 -16.09 -3.04 -5.14
N VAL A 151 -15.48 -3.33 -3.98
CA VAL A 151 -16.02 -2.98 -2.66
C VAL A 151 -15.99 -1.48 -2.36
N LEU A 152 -14.99 -0.74 -2.84
CA LEU A 152 -14.87 0.71 -2.61
C LEU A 152 -15.73 1.55 -3.57
N THR A 153 -16.17 0.96 -4.69
CA THR A 153 -17.04 1.63 -5.68
C THR A 153 -18.51 1.21 -5.62
N SER A 154 -18.85 0.24 -4.77
CA SER A 154 -20.23 -0.20 -4.45
C SER A 154 -20.79 0.56 -3.25
#